data_AF-A0AAD1RCE8-F1
#
_entry.id   AF-A0AAD1RCE8-F1
#
_cell.length_a   1.000
_cell.length_b   1.000
_cell.length_c   1.000
_cell.angle_alpha   90.00
_cell.angle_beta   90.00
_cell.angle_gamma   90.00
#
_symmetry.space_group_name_H-M   'P 1'
#
loop_
_entity.id
_entity.type
_entity.pdbx_description
1 polymer ?
#
loop_
_entity_poly.entity_id
_entity_poly.type
_entity_poly.pdbx_seq_one_letter_code
_entity_poly.pdbx_strand_id
1 'polypeptide(L)'
;MGAVTIRDCTHAPTLKAVSCLVEVSEGDLRKAITFLQSATRLTAGKEVTEKIVVEIAGVIPKETLDGVLAACQSGSFEKLETVVKTLIHNGHAANQLVSQIHDIILEREDLKDKQKAIIAEKLAEVDKCLTDGADEYLQMLSLFAVIMQEMTQNC
;
A
#
# COMPACT_ATOMS: atom_id res chain seq x y z
N MET A 1 -19.10 26.13 -16.33
CA MET A 1 -19.79 24.82 -16.48
C MET A 1 -19.23 24.15 -17.72
N GLY A 2 -18.17 23.36 -17.57
CA GLY A 2 -17.54 22.64 -18.68
C GLY A 2 -18.30 21.34 -18.92
N ALA A 3 -18.92 21.22 -20.10
CA ALA A 3 -19.56 20.00 -20.54
C ALA A 3 -18.54 18.85 -20.53
N VAL A 4 -18.84 17.78 -19.79
CA VAL A 4 -18.16 16.49 -19.94
C VAL A 4 -18.70 15.87 -21.23
N THR A 5 -18.11 16.27 -22.36
CA THR A 5 -18.35 15.61 -23.63
C THR A 5 -17.72 14.21 -23.52
N ILE A 6 -18.56 13.18 -23.43
CA ILE A 6 -18.13 11.79 -23.66
C ILE A 6 -17.74 11.70 -25.15
N ARG A 7 -16.48 12.01 -25.44
CA ARG A 7 -15.87 11.86 -26.77
C ARG A 7 -15.32 10.45 -26.89
N ASP A 8 -15.80 9.75 -27.91
CA ASP A 8 -15.21 8.59 -28.60
C ASP A 8 -14.79 7.37 -27.76
N CYS A 9 -15.53 6.28 -27.95
CA CYS A 9 -15.32 4.93 -27.38
C CYS A 9 -14.01 4.23 -27.81
N THR A 10 -13.00 4.94 -28.30
CA THR A 10 -11.71 4.39 -28.75
C THR A 10 -10.63 4.36 -27.67
N HIS A 11 -10.91 4.86 -26.47
CA HIS A 11 -9.94 5.00 -25.36
C HIS A 11 -10.38 4.23 -24.10
N ALA A 12 -11.06 3.09 -24.29
CA ALA A 12 -11.54 2.27 -23.19
C ALA A 12 -10.37 1.79 -22.30
N PRO A 13 -10.57 1.69 -20.97
CA PRO A 13 -9.57 1.08 -20.09
C PRO A 13 -9.31 -0.36 -20.52
N THR A 14 -8.04 -0.78 -20.51
CA THR A 14 -7.68 -2.17 -20.77
C THR A 14 -8.34 -3.08 -19.73
N LEU A 15 -8.64 -4.34 -20.06
CA LEU A 15 -9.30 -5.27 -19.14
C LEU A 15 -8.55 -5.41 -17.79
N LYS A 16 -7.21 -5.37 -17.84
CA LYS A 16 -6.33 -5.35 -16.65
C LYS A 16 -6.49 -4.09 -15.80
N ALA A 17 -6.66 -2.92 -16.43
CA ALA A 17 -6.87 -1.67 -15.72
C ALA A 17 -8.23 -1.66 -15.00
N VAL A 18 -9.25 -2.28 -15.59
CA VAL A 18 -10.56 -2.46 -14.95
C VAL A 18 -10.47 -3.41 -13.76
N SER A 19 -9.79 -4.55 -13.89
CA SER A 19 -9.55 -5.46 -12.76
C SER A 19 -8.80 -4.78 -11.63
N CYS A 20 -7.70 -4.08 -11.93
CA CYS A 20 -6.94 -3.31 -10.96
C CYS A 20 -7.81 -2.23 -10.29
N LEU A 21 -8.64 -1.51 -11.06
CA LEU A 21 -9.56 -0.51 -10.53
C LEU A 21 -10.53 -1.12 -9.50
N VAL A 22 -11.05 -2.32 -9.76
CA VAL A 22 -11.96 -3.03 -8.85
C VAL A 22 -11.23 -3.42 -7.56
N GLU A 23 -10.01 -3.95 -7.68
CA GLU A 23 -9.17 -4.33 -6.53
C GLU A 23 -8.85 -3.12 -5.64
N VAL A 24 -8.31 -2.04 -6.20
CA VAL A 24 -7.92 -0.85 -5.42
C VAL A 24 -9.11 -0.06 -4.86
N SER A 25 -10.31 -0.30 -5.39
CA SER A 25 -11.54 0.35 -4.93
C SER A 25 -12.18 -0.38 -3.76
N GLU A 26 -11.79 -1.63 -3.45
CA GLU A 26 -12.28 -2.41 -2.31
C GLU A 26 -13.83 -2.48 -2.24
N GLY A 27 -14.49 -2.48 -3.40
CA GLY A 27 -15.96 -2.49 -3.50
C GLY A 27 -16.64 -1.13 -3.37
N ASP A 28 -15.90 -0.04 -3.13
CA ASP A 28 -16.44 1.32 -3.14
C ASP A 28 -16.57 1.84 -4.58
N LEU A 29 -17.81 1.86 -5.08
CA LEU A 29 -18.13 2.37 -6.42
C LEU A 29 -17.81 3.87 -6.59
N ARG A 30 -17.93 4.68 -5.53
CA ARG A 30 -17.60 6.11 -5.57
C ARG A 30 -16.09 6.29 -5.73
N LYS A 31 -15.29 5.52 -5.01
CA LYS A 31 -13.81 5.48 -5.13
C LYS A 31 -13.41 5.07 -6.54
N ALA A 32 -14.01 4.01 -7.08
CA ALA A 32 -13.76 3.53 -8.45
C ALA A 32 -14.03 4.58 -9.53
N ILE A 33 -15.19 5.24 -9.46
CA ILE A 33 -15.56 6.32 -10.40
C ILE A 33 -14.56 7.48 -10.30
N THR A 34 -14.16 7.84 -9.09
CA THR A 34 -13.22 8.93 -8.84
C THR A 34 -11.84 8.62 -9.43
N PHE A 35 -11.32 7.41 -9.22
CA PHE A 35 -10.06 6.96 -9.80
C PHE A 35 -10.10 6.95 -11.32
N LEU A 36 -11.18 6.42 -11.91
CA LEU A 36 -11.34 6.39 -13.36
C LEU A 36 -11.38 7.80 -13.95
N GLN A 37 -12.13 8.72 -13.34
CA GLN A 37 -12.21 10.12 -13.78
C GLN A 37 -10.85 10.83 -13.68
N SER A 38 -10.12 10.62 -12.60
CA SER A 38 -8.77 11.15 -12.42
C SER A 38 -7.79 10.57 -13.44
N ALA A 39 -7.88 9.27 -13.73
CA ALA A 39 -7.05 8.58 -14.71
C ALA A 39 -7.27 9.12 -16.12
N THR A 40 -8.52 9.25 -16.56
CA THR A 40 -8.85 9.80 -17.89
C THR A 40 -8.39 11.26 -18.04
N ARG A 41 -8.47 12.05 -16.96
CA ARG A 41 -7.94 13.43 -16.95
C ARG A 41 -6.43 13.46 -17.07
N LEU A 42 -5.72 12.59 -16.35
CA LEU A 42 -4.26 12.51 -16.38
C LEU A 42 -3.73 12.05 -17.74
N THR A 43 -4.44 11.13 -18.42
CA THR A 43 -4.06 10.65 -19.75
C THR A 43 -4.45 11.60 -20.88
N ALA A 44 -5.09 12.74 -20.58
CA ALA A 44 -5.68 13.64 -21.56
C ALA A 44 -6.59 12.92 -22.57
N GLY A 45 -7.33 11.90 -22.11
CA GLY A 45 -8.19 11.07 -22.95
C GLY A 45 -7.49 9.93 -23.71
N LYS A 46 -6.20 9.64 -23.44
CA LYS A 46 -5.52 8.43 -23.95
C LYS A 46 -5.87 7.19 -23.13
N GLU A 47 -5.46 6.01 -23.62
CA GLU A 47 -5.71 4.71 -22.99
C GLU A 47 -5.27 4.68 -21.51
N VAL A 48 -6.17 4.22 -20.63
CA VAL A 48 -5.91 4.06 -19.19
C VAL A 48 -5.25 2.71 -18.95
N THR A 49 -4.01 2.75 -18.47
CA THR A 49 -3.23 1.56 -18.12
C THR A 49 -3.27 1.28 -16.62
N GLU A 50 -2.99 0.03 -16.24
CA GLU A 50 -2.91 -0.41 -14.85
C GLU A 50 -1.96 0.45 -13.99
N LYS A 51 -0.80 0.84 -14.54
CA LYS A 51 0.18 1.67 -13.83
C LYS A 51 -0.39 3.00 -13.39
N ILE A 52 -1.21 3.63 -14.25
CA ILE A 52 -1.87 4.90 -13.94
C ILE A 52 -2.88 4.72 -12.82
N VAL A 53 -3.60 3.59 -12.81
CA VAL A 53 -4.57 3.29 -11.76
C VAL A 53 -3.87 3.09 -10.42
N VAL A 54 -2.78 2.32 -10.38
CA VAL A 54 -1.97 2.10 -9.17
C VAL A 54 -1.41 3.42 -8.61
N GLU A 55 -0.88 4.27 -9.50
CA GLU A 55 -0.31 5.57 -9.13
C GLU A 55 -1.36 6.51 -8.53
N ILE A 56 -2.54 6.60 -9.16
CA ILE A 56 -3.65 7.44 -8.68
C ILE A 56 -4.26 6.88 -7.39
N ALA A 57 -4.33 5.56 -7.26
CA ALA A 57 -4.82 4.91 -6.06
C ALA A 57 -3.84 5.05 -4.87
N GLY A 58 -2.61 5.51 -5.11
CA GLY A 58 -1.59 5.65 -4.07
C GLY A 58 -1.11 4.32 -3.50
N VAL A 59 -1.35 3.22 -4.21
CA VAL A 59 -0.97 1.87 -3.78
C VAL A 59 0.55 1.75 -3.85
N ILE A 60 1.14 1.14 -2.81
CA ILE A 60 2.60 1.01 -2.73
C ILE A 60 3.01 -0.17 -3.62
N PRO A 61 4.01 0.00 -4.51
CA PRO A 61 4.47 -1.11 -5.35
C PRO A 61 4.94 -2.30 -4.52
N LYS A 62 4.57 -3.51 -4.95
CA LYS A 62 4.98 -4.78 -4.30
C LYS A 62 6.49 -4.88 -4.12
N GLU A 63 7.26 -4.40 -5.09
CA GLU A 63 8.74 -4.37 -5.03
C GLU A 63 9.27 -3.64 -3.78
N THR A 64 8.61 -2.55 -3.36
CA THR A 64 9.00 -1.79 -2.17
C THR A 64 8.60 -2.54 -0.89
N LEU A 65 7.40 -3.14 -0.88
CA LEU A 65 6.91 -3.96 0.24
C LEU A 65 7.79 -5.19 0.46
N ASP A 66 8.17 -5.88 -0.61
CA ASP A 66 9.08 -7.03 -0.56
C ASP A 66 10.45 -6.63 -0.01
N GLY A 67 10.95 -5.43 -0.37
CA GLY A 67 12.18 -4.88 0.17
C GLY A 67 12.12 -4.62 1.69
N VAL A 68 10.99 -4.10 2.18
CA VAL A 68 10.74 -3.91 3.62
C VAL A 68 10.71 -5.25 4.36
N LEU A 69 9.98 -6.24 3.81
CA LEU A 69 9.88 -7.56 4.41
C LEU A 69 11.23 -8.29 4.41
N ALA A 70 12.00 -8.18 3.32
CA ALA A 70 13.36 -8.74 3.26
C ALA A 70 14.30 -8.09 4.29
N ALA A 71 14.18 -6.78 4.53
CA ALA A 71 14.92 -6.11 5.58
C ALA A 71 14.54 -6.64 6.98
N CYS A 72 13.24 -6.84 7.24
CA CYS A 72 12.74 -7.43 8.48
C CYS A 72 13.25 -8.87 8.68
N GLN A 73 13.32 -9.68 7.63
CA GLN A 73 13.84 -11.04 7.71
C GLN A 73 15.36 -11.10 7.94
N SER A 74 16.09 -10.06 7.53
CA SER A 74 17.54 -10.01 7.69
C SER A 74 18.01 -9.77 9.13
N GLY A 75 17.10 -9.36 10.04
CA GLY A 75 17.40 -9.06 11.44
C GLY A 75 18.28 -7.81 11.66
N SER A 76 18.62 -7.06 10.61
CA SER A 76 19.49 -5.88 10.69
C SER A 76 18.66 -4.61 10.80
N PHE A 77 18.69 -3.98 11.98
CA PHE A 77 17.98 -2.73 12.25
C PHE A 77 18.46 -1.57 11.35
N GLU A 78 19.75 -1.50 11.04
CA GLU A 78 20.32 -0.47 10.16
C GLU A 78 19.75 -0.52 8.74
N LYS A 79 19.56 -1.75 8.21
CA LYS A 79 18.90 -1.95 6.91
C LYS A 79 17.45 -1.53 6.98
N LEU A 80 16.75 -1.92 8.05
CA LEU A 80 15.36 -1.53 8.25
C LEU A 80 15.19 -0.01 8.30
N GLU A 81 16.02 0.68 9.08
CA GLU A 81 15.99 2.14 9.19
C GLU A 81 16.19 2.83 7.83
N THR A 82 17.11 2.31 7.02
CA THR A 82 17.40 2.81 5.67
C THR A 82 16.20 2.64 4.74
N VAL A 83 15.54 1.48 4.78
CA VAL A 83 14.36 1.20 3.96
C VAL A 83 13.18 2.07 4.39
N VAL A 84 12.94 2.22 5.69
CA VAL A 84 11.87 3.08 6.22
C VAL A 84 12.09 4.55 5.81
N LYS A 85 13.32 5.07 5.91
CA LYS A 85 13.65 6.42 5.42
C LYS A 85 13.36 6.58 3.94
N THR A 86 13.73 5.58 3.13
CA THR A 86 13.48 5.58 1.68
C THR A 86 11.98 5.62 1.39
N LEU A 87 11.18 4.88 2.15
CA LEU A 87 9.73 4.81 1.98
C LEU A 87 9.05 6.17 2.27
N ILE A 88 9.52 6.87 3.30
CA ILE A 88 9.03 8.22 3.64
C ILE A 88 9.49 9.24 2.60
N HIS A 89 10.74 9.15 2.13
CA HIS A 89 11.24 10.03 1.06
C HIS A 89 10.50 9.85 -0.26
N ASN A 90 9.97 8.64 -0.54
CA ASN A 90 9.13 8.38 -1.69
C ASN A 90 7.71 8.97 -1.56
N GLY A 91 7.35 9.50 -0.39
CA GLY A 91 6.06 10.17 -0.17
C GLY A 91 4.87 9.20 -0.08
N HIS A 92 5.10 7.93 0.23
CA HIS A 92 4.02 6.97 0.44
C HIS A 92 3.34 7.20 1.79
N ALA A 93 2.00 7.17 1.81
CA ALA A 93 1.24 7.32 3.04
C ALA A 93 1.49 6.16 4.01
N ALA A 94 1.78 6.48 5.27
CA ALA A 94 2.01 5.49 6.32
C ALA A 94 0.82 4.53 6.52
N ASN A 95 -0.41 5.05 6.48
CA ASN A 95 -1.64 4.24 6.62
C ASN A 95 -1.78 3.21 5.49
N GLN A 96 -1.38 3.60 4.27
CA GLN A 96 -1.44 2.71 3.11
C GLN A 96 -0.41 1.59 3.20
N LEU A 97 0.74 1.85 3.82
CA LEU A 97 1.74 0.84 4.13
C LEU A 97 1.23 -0.14 5.19
N VAL A 98 0.64 0.37 6.27
CA VAL A 98 0.07 -0.45 7.36
C VAL A 98 -1.00 -1.41 6.83
N SER A 99 -1.93 -0.92 6.01
CA SER A 99 -2.99 -1.74 5.43
C SER A 99 -2.43 -2.84 4.51
N GLN A 100 -1.49 -2.53 3.63
CA GLN A 100 -0.92 -3.53 2.73
C GLN A 100 -0.05 -4.56 3.46
N ILE A 101 0.70 -4.13 4.48
CA ILE A 101 1.49 -5.04 5.31
C ILE A 101 0.58 -6.00 6.09
N HIS A 102 -0.54 -5.50 6.60
CA HIS A 102 -1.55 -6.33 7.26
C HIS A 102 -2.02 -7.46 6.33
N ASP A 103 -2.43 -7.13 5.10
CA ASP A 103 -2.95 -8.12 4.14
C ASP A 103 -1.88 -9.15 3.78
N ILE A 104 -0.64 -8.72 3.54
CA ILE A 104 0.48 -9.63 3.25
C ILE A 104 0.75 -10.56 4.44
N ILE A 105 0.79 -10.05 5.68
CA ILE A 105 1.07 -10.87 6.87
C ILE A 105 -0.03 -11.91 7.12
N LEU A 106 -1.30 -11.59 6.79
CA LEU A 106 -2.39 -12.54 6.92
C LEU A 106 -2.28 -13.70 5.92
N GLU A 107 -1.94 -13.42 4.66
CA GLU A 107 -1.78 -14.42 3.59
C GLU A 107 -0.55 -15.32 3.76
N ARG A 108 0.43 -14.88 4.57
CA ARG A 108 1.71 -15.58 4.79
C ARG A 108 1.54 -16.86 5.62
N GLU A 109 1.90 -18.01 5.06
CA GLU A 109 1.80 -19.33 5.74
C GLU A 109 3.02 -19.65 6.64
N ASP A 110 4.11 -18.90 6.50
CA ASP A 110 5.36 -19.06 7.27
C ASP A 110 5.26 -18.57 8.72
N LEU A 111 4.21 -17.83 9.06
CA LEU A 111 3.97 -17.26 10.39
C LEU A 111 2.92 -18.07 11.16
N LYS A 112 3.22 -18.40 12.42
CA LYS A 112 2.27 -19.05 13.34
C LYS A 112 1.18 -18.08 13.75
N ASP A 113 0.00 -18.60 14.10
CA ASP A 113 -1.14 -17.79 14.55
C ASP A 113 -0.79 -16.84 15.70
N LYS A 114 0.08 -17.27 16.63
CA LYS A 114 0.55 -16.43 17.73
C LYS A 114 1.37 -15.22 17.24
N GLN A 115 2.27 -15.43 16.28
CA GLN A 115 3.08 -14.35 15.69
C GLN A 115 2.18 -13.38 14.92
N LYS A 116 1.22 -13.91 14.14
CA LYS A 116 0.22 -13.10 13.44
C LYS A 116 -0.60 -12.24 14.41
N ALA A 117 -1.01 -12.81 15.54
CA ALA A 117 -1.76 -12.09 16.56
C ALA A 117 -0.95 -10.92 17.16
N ILE A 118 0.32 -11.14 17.50
CA ILE A 118 1.20 -10.10 18.05
C ILE A 118 1.43 -8.98 17.02
N ILE A 119 1.69 -9.35 15.76
CA ILE A 119 1.87 -8.37 14.68
C ILE A 119 0.58 -7.58 14.44
N ALA A 120 -0.58 -8.24 14.42
CA ALA A 120 -1.88 -7.59 14.24
C ALA A 120 -2.22 -6.61 15.36
N GLU A 121 -1.92 -6.96 16.62
CA GLU A 121 -2.05 -6.04 17.76
C GLU A 121 -1.18 -4.81 17.55
N LYS A 122 0.09 -4.99 17.15
CA LYS A 122 0.99 -3.87 16.91
C LYS A 122 0.57 -3.00 15.73
N LEU A 123 0.05 -3.60 14.66
CA LEU A 123 -0.53 -2.88 13.52
C LEU A 123 -1.69 -1.99 13.96
N ALA A 124 -2.59 -2.50 14.81
CA ALA A 124 -3.72 -1.73 15.33
C ALA A 124 -3.30 -0.55 16.22
N GLU A 125 -2.29 -0.74 17.08
CA GLU A 125 -1.71 0.36 17.86
C GLU A 125 -1.15 1.46 16.97
N VAL A 126 -0.39 1.07 15.95
CA VAL A 126 0.25 1.99 15.02
C VAL A 126 -0.78 2.73 14.18
N ASP A 127 -1.79 2.03 13.66
CA ASP A 127 -2.89 2.64 12.89
C ASP A 127 -3.66 3.69 13.70
N LYS A 128 -3.94 3.37 14.97
CA LYS A 128 -4.51 4.34 15.92
C LYS A 128 -3.60 5.55 16.10
N CYS A 129 -2.30 5.34 16.36
CA CYS A 129 -1.34 6.43 16.55
C CYS A 129 -1.23 7.33 15.30
N LEU A 130 -1.24 6.74 14.10
CA LEU A 130 -1.21 7.49 12.84
C LEU A 130 -2.48 8.32 12.67
N THR A 131 -3.64 7.75 13.03
CA THR A 131 -4.92 8.47 13.04
C THR A 131 -4.92 9.63 14.04
N ASP A 132 -4.24 9.47 15.18
CA ASP A 132 -4.06 10.51 16.20
C ASP A 132 -3.00 11.57 15.79
N GLY A 133 -2.37 11.43 14.62
CA GLY A 133 -1.38 12.39 14.09
C GLY A 133 0.03 12.22 14.65
N ALA A 134 0.40 11.00 15.06
CA ALA A 134 1.76 10.68 15.49
C ALA A 134 2.77 10.74 14.32
N ASP A 135 4.06 10.82 14.68
CA ASP A 135 5.15 10.84 13.71
C ASP A 135 5.26 9.52 12.92
N GLU A 136 5.07 9.59 11.60
CA GLU A 136 5.04 8.44 10.70
C GLU A 136 6.34 7.62 10.76
N TYR A 137 7.49 8.28 10.84
CA TYR A 137 8.79 7.62 10.87
C TYR A 137 8.97 6.76 12.11
N LEU A 138 8.69 7.31 13.28
CA LEU A 138 8.78 6.58 14.54
C LEU A 138 7.77 5.43 14.60
N GLN A 139 6.54 5.64 14.12
CA GLN A 139 5.53 4.59 14.10
C GLN A 139 5.90 3.43 13.16
N MET A 140 6.38 3.73 11.95
CA MET A 140 6.84 2.69 11.01
C MET A 140 8.04 1.92 11.58
N LEU A 141 9.00 2.61 12.18
CA LEU A 141 10.16 1.96 12.78
C LEU A 141 9.76 1.06 13.95
N SER A 142 8.81 1.50 14.78
CA SER A 142 8.25 0.69 15.86
C SER A 142 7.54 -0.55 15.34
N LEU A 143 6.72 -0.41 14.29
CA LEU A 143 6.00 -1.52 13.67
C LEU A 143 6.96 -2.59 13.14
N PHE A 144 7.91 -2.18 12.30
CA PHE A 144 8.82 -3.12 11.65
C PHE A 144 9.83 -3.73 12.61
N ALA A 145 10.18 -3.05 13.71
CA ALA A 145 10.99 -3.65 14.76
C ALA A 145 10.29 -4.86 15.41
N VAL A 146 8.99 -4.77 15.66
CA VAL A 146 8.19 -5.89 16.20
C VAL A 146 8.06 -7.00 15.16
N ILE A 147 7.76 -6.67 13.90
CA ILE A 147 7.70 -7.67 12.82
C ILE A 147 9.03 -8.41 12.68
N MET A 148 10.16 -7.69 12.70
CA MET A 148 11.51 -8.27 12.65
C MET A 148 11.76 -9.22 13.83
N GLN A 149 11.36 -8.85 15.05
CA GLN A 149 11.49 -9.73 16.22
C GLN A 149 10.68 -11.01 16.06
N GLU A 150 9.41 -10.90 15.67
CA GLU A 150 8.53 -12.06 15.49
C GLU A 150 9.01 -12.97 14.34
N MET A 151 9.59 -12.41 13.28
CA MET A 151 10.18 -13.17 12.18
C MET A 151 11.52 -13.84 12.55
N THR A 152 12.33 -13.22 13.42
CA THR A 152 13.64 -13.75 13.82
C THR A 152 13.52 -14.83 14.91
N GLN A 153 12.45 -14.84 15.71
CA GLN A 153 12.19 -15.87 16.74
C GLN A 153 11.89 -17.27 16.17
N ASN A 154 11.98 -17.47 14.85
CA ASN A 154 11.93 -18.77 14.20
C ASN A 154 13.30 -19.51 14.16
N CYS A 155 14.34 -18.98 14.80
CA CYS A 155 15.62 -19.66 15.01
C CYS A 155 15.73 -20.28 16.41
#